data_AF-A0A392RH82-F1
#
_entry.id   AF-A0A392RH82-F1
#
_cell.length_a   1.000
_cell.length_b   1.000
_cell.length_c   1.000
_cell.angle_alpha   90.00
_cell.angle_beta   90.00
_cell.angle_gamma   90.00
#
_symmetry.space_group_name_H-M   'P 1'
#
loop_
_entity.id
_entity.type
_entity.pdbx_description
1 polymer ?
#
loop_
_entity_poly.entity_id
_entity_poly.type
_entity_poly.pdbx_seq_one_letter_code
_entity_poly.pdbx_strand_id
1 'polypeptide(L)'
;MLNGPIYSRLVKEFWMKVQVYDELSARLEEEALVRKDPSLQGKSREEMGLSNFNGTVIKSVLAGVEITISRAHLAKLLGIEDNGQKISEYKNETYYRQNIKKELYDAEKIA
;
A
#
# COMPACT_ATOMS: atom_id res chain seq x y z
N MET A 1 6.52 25.22 -13.15
CA MET A 1 7.32 24.27 -13.96
C MET A 1 7.19 22.89 -13.36
N LEU A 2 6.64 21.93 -14.10
CA LEU A 2 6.70 20.48 -13.81
C LEU A 2 7.97 19.81 -14.38
N ASN A 3 8.92 20.62 -14.89
CA ASN A 3 10.05 20.20 -15.71
C ASN A 3 11.38 20.16 -14.91
N GLY A 4 11.35 19.66 -13.68
CA GLY A 4 12.59 19.28 -12.98
C GLY A 4 13.19 18.02 -13.62
N PRO A 5 14.48 17.70 -13.39
CA PRO A 5 15.03 16.43 -13.85
C PRO A 5 14.20 15.28 -13.27
N ILE A 6 13.59 14.47 -14.15
CA ILE A 6 13.03 13.19 -13.74
C ILE A 6 14.20 12.31 -13.32
N TYR A 7 14.32 12.04 -12.03
CA TYR A 7 15.31 11.13 -11.48
C TYR A 7 14.93 9.68 -11.81
N SER A 8 14.99 9.33 -13.10
CA SER A 8 14.56 8.04 -13.63
C SER A 8 15.25 6.86 -12.95
N ARG A 9 16.51 7.01 -12.56
CA ARG A 9 17.24 6.02 -11.76
C ARG A 9 16.64 5.85 -10.37
N LEU A 10 16.30 6.94 -9.69
CA LEU A 10 15.69 6.90 -8.36
C LEU A 10 14.31 6.24 -8.41
N VAL A 11 13.49 6.61 -9.39
CA VAL A 11 12.16 5.98 -9.60
C VAL A 11 12.31 4.49 -9.89
N LYS A 12 13.27 4.11 -10.75
CA LYS A 12 13.55 2.70 -11.04
C LYS A 12 14.00 1.95 -9.79
N GLU A 13 14.95 2.48 -9.04
CA GLU A 13 15.42 1.88 -7.79
C GLU A 13 14.29 1.72 -6.77
N PHE A 14 13.42 2.71 -6.68
CA PHE A 14 12.28 2.69 -5.76
C PHE A 14 11.37 1.50 -6.06
N TRP A 15 10.97 1.38 -7.33
CA TRP A 15 10.06 0.30 -7.77
C TRP A 15 10.71 -1.07 -7.71
N MET A 16 12.02 -1.18 -7.98
CA MET A 16 12.74 -2.45 -7.87
C MET A 16 12.85 -2.97 -6.43
N LYS A 17 12.87 -2.07 -5.45
CA LYS A 17 13.00 -2.41 -4.01
C LYS A 17 11.67 -2.40 -3.26
N VAL A 18 10.57 -2.09 -3.97
CA VAL A 18 9.27 -1.92 -3.35
C VAL A 18 8.75 -3.24 -2.80
N GLN A 19 8.13 -3.18 -1.63
CA GLN A 19 7.40 -4.28 -1.02
C GLN A 19 6.05 -3.76 -0.53
N VAL A 20 5.00 -4.56 -0.74
CA VAL A 20 3.69 -4.29 -0.16
C VAL A 20 3.70 -4.90 1.24
N TYR A 21 3.49 -4.06 2.25
CA TYR A 21 3.31 -4.49 3.62
C TYR A 21 1.82 -4.47 3.94
N ASP A 22 1.22 -5.65 3.96
CA ASP A 22 -0.20 -5.89 4.20
C ASP A 22 -0.44 -6.62 5.53
N GLU A 23 -1.70 -6.97 5.80
CA GLU A 23 -2.09 -7.63 7.04
C GLU A 23 -1.40 -9.00 7.20
N LEU A 24 -1.23 -9.74 6.10
CA LEU A 24 -0.52 -11.01 6.13
C LEU A 24 0.95 -10.81 6.49
N SER A 25 1.60 -9.81 5.91
CA SER A 25 2.99 -9.44 6.23
C SER A 25 3.15 -9.10 7.71
N ALA A 26 2.20 -8.34 8.27
CA ALA A 26 2.19 -7.99 9.69
C ALA A 26 2.05 -9.22 10.59
N ARG A 27 1.16 -10.17 10.25
CA ARG A 27 0.99 -11.43 10.98
C ARG A 27 2.23 -12.32 10.90
N LEU A 28 2.83 -12.45 9.72
CA LEU A 28 4.05 -13.24 9.54
C LEU A 28 5.23 -12.69 10.35
N GLU A 29 5.30 -11.37 10.53
CA GLU A 29 6.29 -10.73 11.39
C GLU A 29 6.09 -11.09 12.87
N GLU A 30 4.85 -11.10 13.36
CA GLU A 30 4.51 -11.57 14.71
C GLU A 30 4.86 -13.05 14.88
N GLU A 31 4.43 -13.90 13.96
CA GLU A 31 4.71 -15.34 14.00
C GLU A 31 6.22 -15.64 13.98
N ALA A 32 6.99 -14.87 13.20
CA ALA A 32 8.44 -15.00 13.15
C ALA A 32 9.10 -14.61 14.46
N LEU A 33 8.58 -13.60 15.17
CA LEU A 33 9.06 -13.22 16.50
C LEU A 33 8.67 -14.26 17.55
N VAL A 34 7.44 -14.74 17.57
CA VAL A 34 6.98 -15.79 18.49
C VAL A 34 7.76 -17.09 18.28
N ARG A 35 8.12 -17.43 17.04
CA ARG A 35 8.98 -18.59 16.75
C ARG A 35 10.38 -18.44 17.33
N LYS A 36 10.92 -17.22 17.38
CA LYS A 36 12.23 -16.91 17.99
C LYS A 36 12.15 -16.83 19.51
N ASP A 37 11.06 -16.29 20.03
CA ASP A 37 10.77 -16.15 21.46
C ASP A 37 9.32 -16.54 21.77
N PRO A 38 9.08 -17.81 22.17
CA PRO A 38 7.74 -18.30 22.49
C PRO A 38 7.04 -17.56 23.63
N SER A 39 7.77 -16.81 24.48
CA SER A 39 7.18 -16.03 25.58
C SER A 39 6.34 -14.84 25.09
N LEU A 40 6.48 -14.47 23.82
CA LEU A 40 5.70 -13.42 23.17
C LEU A 40 4.31 -13.89 22.74
N GLN A 41 4.01 -15.18 22.80
CA GLN A 41 2.73 -15.71 22.37
C GLN A 41 1.56 -15.09 23.16
N GLY A 42 0.59 -14.54 22.44
CA GLY A 42 -0.59 -13.89 23.02
C GLY A 42 -0.41 -12.42 23.43
N LYS A 43 0.80 -11.85 23.28
CA LYS A 43 1.06 -10.42 23.51
C LYS A 43 0.56 -9.55 22.35
N SER A 44 0.34 -8.27 22.61
CA SER A 44 0.05 -7.28 21.55
C SER A 44 1.30 -7.00 20.71
N ARG A 45 1.10 -6.40 19.52
CA ARG A 45 2.21 -5.93 18.68
C ARG A 45 3.12 -4.96 19.43
N GLU A 46 2.54 -4.00 20.15
CA GLU A 46 3.33 -3.03 20.90
C GLU A 46 4.14 -3.70 22.02
N GLU A 47 3.57 -4.68 22.72
CA GLU A 47 4.26 -5.47 23.74
C GLU A 47 5.39 -6.34 23.16
N MET A 48 5.29 -6.75 21.89
CA MET A 48 6.37 -7.41 21.14
C MET A 48 7.42 -6.43 20.60
N GLY A 49 7.24 -5.11 20.79
CA GLY A 49 8.10 -4.07 20.22
C GLY A 49 7.88 -3.83 18.73
N LEU A 50 6.77 -4.33 18.16
CA LEU A 50 6.37 -4.12 16.78
C LEU A 50 5.54 -2.85 16.64
N SER A 51 5.64 -2.22 15.46
CA SER A 51 4.77 -1.10 15.11
C SER A 51 3.34 -1.58 14.84
N ASN A 52 2.36 -0.73 15.17
CA ASN A 52 0.95 -0.98 14.86
C ASN A 52 0.69 -1.10 13.36
N PHE A 53 -0.17 -2.04 13.00
CA PHE A 53 -0.63 -2.19 11.62
C PHE A 53 -1.82 -1.26 11.38
N ASN A 54 -1.58 -0.15 10.69
CA ASN A 54 -2.60 0.86 10.38
C ASN A 54 -3.18 0.72 8.95
N GLY A 55 -2.98 -0.44 8.32
CA GLY A 55 -3.42 -0.72 6.96
C GLY A 55 -2.27 -0.98 5.99
N THR A 56 -2.63 -1.42 4.78
CA THR A 56 -1.67 -1.76 3.74
C THR A 56 -0.90 -0.54 3.27
N VAL A 57 0.43 -0.68 3.21
CA VAL A 57 1.34 0.37 2.74
C VAL A 57 2.35 -0.20 1.76
N ILE A 58 2.91 0.66 0.93
CA ILE A 58 4.04 0.36 0.07
C ILE A 58 5.30 0.86 0.78
N LYS A 59 6.25 -0.04 1.05
CA LYS A 59 7.54 0.29 1.65
C LYS A 59 8.65 0.15 0.63
N SER A 60 9.67 0.99 0.70
CA SER A 60 10.91 0.88 -0.09
C SER A 60 12.05 1.57 0.64
N VAL A 61 13.30 1.22 0.30
CA VAL A 61 14.49 1.88 0.85
C VAL A 61 15.30 2.50 -0.27
N LEU A 62 15.42 3.83 -0.24
CA LEU A 62 16.21 4.59 -1.21
C LEU A 62 17.33 5.33 -0.51
N ALA A 63 18.58 5.05 -0.91
CA ALA A 63 19.78 5.67 -0.35
C ALA A 63 19.83 5.64 1.20
N GLY A 64 19.34 4.56 1.82
CA GLY A 64 19.28 4.40 3.28
C GLY A 64 18.08 5.05 3.96
N VAL A 65 17.19 5.71 3.19
CA VAL A 65 15.96 6.30 3.70
C VAL A 65 14.79 5.35 3.47
N GLU A 66 14.09 5.00 4.54
CA GLU A 66 12.83 4.27 4.46
C GLU A 66 11.72 5.18 3.95
N ILE A 67 11.04 4.73 2.89
CA ILE A 67 9.92 5.41 2.28
C ILE A 67 8.68 4.55 2.48
N THR A 68 7.61 5.14 3.00
CA THR A 68 6.31 4.50 3.18
C THR A 68 5.22 5.30 2.46
N ILE A 69 4.51 4.66 1.54
CA ILE A 69 3.37 5.24 0.82
C ILE A 69 2.09 4.54 1.30
N SER A 70 1.18 5.29 1.91
CA SER A 70 -0.15 4.84 2.32
C SER A 70 -1.22 5.25 1.30
N ARG A 71 -2.44 4.73 1.46
CA ARG A 71 -3.60 5.17 0.67
C ARG A 71 -3.82 6.68 0.78
N ALA A 72 -3.68 7.25 1.98
CA ALA A 72 -3.82 8.68 2.21
C ALA A 72 -2.81 9.52 1.42
N HIS A 73 -1.57 9.03 1.24
CA HIS A 73 -0.59 9.71 0.40
C HIS A 73 -1.03 9.76 -1.07
N LEU A 74 -1.59 8.66 -1.59
CA LEU A 74 -2.10 8.60 -2.96
C LEU A 74 -3.36 9.45 -3.14
N ALA A 75 -4.30 9.41 -2.20
CA ALA A 75 -5.51 10.23 -2.23
C ALA A 75 -5.15 11.73 -2.28
N LYS A 76 -4.23 12.16 -1.41
CA LYS A 76 -3.72 13.53 -1.39
C LYS A 76 -3.00 13.91 -2.68
N LEU A 77 -2.20 13.01 -3.26
CA LEU A 77 -1.50 13.23 -4.54
C LEU A 77 -2.49 13.45 -5.69
N LEU A 78 -3.59 12.71 -5.69
CA LEU A 78 -4.63 12.77 -6.73
C LEU A 78 -5.66 13.89 -6.48
N GLY A 79 -5.64 14.53 -5.31
CA GLY A 79 -6.63 15.56 -4.95
C GLY A 79 -8.03 14.99 -4.69
N ILE A 80 -8.13 13.75 -4.23
CA ILE A 80 -9.40 13.07 -3.92
C ILE A 80 -9.51 12.80 -2.41
N GLU A 81 -10.72 12.51 -1.95
CA GLU A 81 -10.96 12.10 -0.56
C GLU A 81 -10.34 10.72 -0.28
N ASP A 82 -9.74 10.56 0.90
CA ASP A 82 -9.20 9.26 1.35
C ASP A 82 -10.32 8.37 1.89
N ASN A 83 -11.25 7.98 1.03
CA ASN A 83 -12.36 7.07 1.34
C ASN A 83 -12.61 6.07 0.19
N GLY A 84 -13.64 5.24 0.32
CA GLY A 84 -14.00 4.24 -0.67
C GLY A 84 -13.90 2.80 -0.17
N GLN A 85 -14.34 1.89 -1.02
CA GLN A 85 -14.46 0.46 -0.72
C GLN A 85 -13.44 -0.35 -1.55
N LYS A 86 -13.04 -1.53 -1.06
CA LYS A 86 -12.07 -2.38 -1.78
C LYS A 86 -12.80 -3.16 -2.86
N ILE A 87 -12.41 -3.01 -4.13
CA ILE A 87 -13.02 -3.75 -5.25
C ILE A 87 -12.97 -5.29 -5.05
N SER A 88 -11.96 -5.79 -4.33
CA SER A 88 -11.82 -7.21 -4.00
C SER A 88 -12.91 -7.77 -3.08
N GLU A 89 -13.67 -6.92 -2.38
CA GLU A 89 -14.80 -7.32 -1.55
C GLU A 89 -16.05 -7.61 -2.41
N TYR A 90 -16.10 -7.07 -3.63
CA TYR A 90 -17.25 -7.15 -4.54
C TYR A 90 -17.01 -8.09 -5.72
N LYS A 91 -16.21 -9.15 -5.55
CA LYS A 91 -15.80 -10.07 -6.64
C LYS A 91 -16.96 -10.65 -7.45
N ASN A 92 -18.11 -10.84 -6.82
CA ASN A 92 -19.30 -11.42 -7.44
C ASN A 92 -20.26 -10.36 -8.01
N GLU A 93 -20.03 -9.08 -7.73
CA GLU A 93 -20.88 -7.98 -8.16
C GLU A 93 -20.32 -7.33 -9.42
N THR A 94 -20.79 -7.83 -10.57
CA THR A 94 -20.33 -7.39 -11.89
C THR A 94 -20.61 -5.92 -12.19
N TYR A 95 -21.61 -5.33 -11.53
CA TYR A 95 -22.03 -3.94 -11.69
C TYR A 95 -20.89 -2.94 -11.44
N TYR A 96 -20.15 -3.08 -10.33
CA TYR A 96 -19.03 -2.18 -10.02
C TYR A 96 -17.92 -2.27 -11.07
N ARG A 97 -17.59 -3.50 -11.50
CA ARG A 97 -16.58 -3.72 -12.55
C ARG A 97 -16.99 -3.10 -13.88
N GLN A 98 -18.27 -3.18 -14.23
CA GLN A 98 -18.81 -2.57 -15.44
C GLN A 98 -18.74 -1.04 -15.39
N ASN A 99 -19.14 -0.44 -14.26
CA ASN A 99 -19.06 1.01 -14.06
C ASN A 99 -17.62 1.52 -14.10
N ILE A 100 -16.70 0.88 -13.38
CA ILE A 100 -15.27 1.23 -13.40
C ILE A 100 -14.73 1.14 -14.83
N LYS A 101 -15.10 0.09 -15.58
CA LYS A 101 -14.68 -0.04 -16.97
C LYS A 101 -15.22 1.10 -17.85
N LYS A 102 -16.48 1.46 -17.69
CA LYS A 102 -17.11 2.57 -18.42
C LYS A 102 -16.42 3.90 -18.08
N GLU A 103 -16.17 4.15 -16.81
CA GLU A 103 -15.54 5.39 -16.35
C GLU A 103 -14.08 5.50 -16.81
N LEU A 104 -13.28 4.44 -16.69
CA LEU A 104 -11.87 4.46 -17.08
C LEU A 104 -11.63 4.47 -18.59
N TYR A 105 -12.44 3.77 -19.38
CA TYR A 105 -12.13 3.51 -20.80
C TYR A 105 -13.10 4.15 -21.79
N ASP A 106 -14.34 4.45 -21.38
CA ASP A 106 -15.31 5.08 -22.29
C ASP A 106 -15.43 6.59 -22.10
N ALA A 107 -15.00 7.14 -20.96
CA ALA A 107 -14.89 8.59 -20.76
C ALA A 107 -13.85 9.24 -21.70
N GLU A 108 -12.77 8.53 -22.03
CA GLU A 108 -11.72 9.00 -22.95
C GLU A 108 -12.17 9.11 -24.41
N LYS A 109 -13.32 8.53 -24.80
CA LYS A 109 -13.85 8.64 -26.17
C LYS A 109 -14.58 9.95 -26.45
N ILE A 110 -14.80 10.78 -25.43
CA ILE A 110 -15.57 12.03 -25.52
C ILE A 110 -14.65 13.28 -25.46
N ALA A 111 -13.33 13.08 -25.34
CA ALA A 111 -12.34 14.17 -25.33
C ALA A 111 -11.65 14.38 -26.69
#